data_AF-A0A2N5N4J8-F1
#
_entry.id   AF-A0A2N5N4J8-F1
#
_cell.length_a   1.000
_cell.length_b   1.000
_cell.length_c   1.000
_cell.angle_alpha   90.00
_cell.angle_beta   90.00
_cell.angle_gamma   90.00
#
_symmetry.space_group_name_H-M   'P 1'
#
loop_
_entity.id
_entity.type
_entity.pdbx_description
1 polymer ?
#
loop_
_entity_poly.entity_id
_entity_poly.type
_entity_poly.pdbx_seq_one_letter_code
_entity_poly.pdbx_strand_id
1 'polypeptide(L)' 'MAGPRICTSCRVPLQTDDVAIYLKLVSRFAQDFLCIDCLGVKLNCGREPIEKLIQHYRASGKCVLFR' A
#
# COMPACT_ATOMS: atom_id res chain seq x y z
N MET A 1 -2.29 18.65 4.56
CA MET A 1 -3.44 18.01 3.90
C MET A 1 -2.92 17.20 2.72
N ALA A 2 -2.79 15.88 2.85
CA ALA A 2 -2.49 15.03 1.69
C ALA A 2 -3.82 14.80 0.96
N GLY A 3 -3.93 15.26 -0.29
CA GLY A 3 -5.12 15.04 -1.11
C GLY A 3 -5.44 13.54 -1.29
N PRO A 4 -6.67 13.19 -1.69
CA PRO A 4 -7.07 11.80 -1.85
C PRO A 4 -6.23 11.17 -2.96
N ARG A 5 -5.30 10.29 -2.58
CA ARG A 5 -4.63 9.41 -3.53
C ARG A 5 -5.67 8.37 -3.94
N ILE A 6 -5.82 8.09 -5.23
CA ILE A 6 -6.86 7.20 -5.75
C ILE A 6 -6.20 6.04 -6.48
N CYS A 7 -6.76 4.84 -6.32
CA CYS A 7 -6.27 3.64 -6.98
C CYS A 7 -6.41 3.77 -8.50
N THR A 8 -5.33 3.55 -9.24
CA THR A 8 -5.37 3.62 -10.72
C THR A 8 -6.28 2.55 -11.34
N SER A 9 -6.53 1.43 -10.64
CA SER A 9 -7.34 0.32 -11.14
C SER A 9 -8.84 0.47 -10.80
N CYS A 10 -9.18 0.60 -9.52
CA CYS A 10 -10.59 0.62 -9.07
C CYS A 10 -11.10 2.00 -8.63
N ARG A 11 -10.25 3.04 -8.71
CA ARG A 11 -10.57 4.43 -8.34
C ARG A 11 -11.11 4.64 -6.91
N VAL A 12 -10.83 3.69 -6.02
CA VAL A 12 -11.08 3.85 -4.57
C VAL A 12 -10.05 4.78 -3.93
N PRO A 13 -10.43 5.52 -2.88
CA PRO A 13 -9.48 6.32 -2.12
C PRO A 13 -8.46 5.40 -1.43
N LEU A 14 -7.18 5.69 -1.65
CA LEU A 14 -6.03 5.05 -1.03
C LEU A 14 -5.70 5.75 0.27
N GLN A 15 -5.44 4.94 1.29
CA GLN A 15 -4.86 5.44 2.53
C GLN A 15 -3.34 5.56 2.39
N THR A 16 -2.73 6.22 3.37
CA THR A 16 -1.27 6.35 3.44
C THR A 16 -0.60 4.97 3.46
N ASP A 17 -1.21 4.01 4.15
CA ASP A 17 -0.72 2.63 4.25
C ASP A 17 -0.70 1.90 2.90
N ASP A 18 -1.73 2.07 2.05
CA ASP A 18 -1.78 1.48 0.71
C ASP A 18 -0.60 1.95 -0.15
N VAL A 19 -0.28 3.24 -0.07
CA VAL A 19 0.81 3.82 -0.83
C VAL A 19 2.17 3.40 -0.26
N ALA A 20 2.31 3.40 1.06
CA ALA A 20 3.52 2.96 1.75
C ALA A 20 3.86 1.51 1.41
N ILE A 21 2.87 0.60 1.43
CA ILE A 21 3.10 -0.81 1.11
C ILE A 21 3.39 -1.01 -0.37
N TYR A 22 2.73 -0.27 -1.26
CA TYR A 22 3.03 -0.33 -2.69
C TYR A 22 4.46 0.13 -2.99
N LEU A 23 4.90 1.24 -2.39
CA LEU A 23 6.28 1.73 -2.52
C LEU A 23 7.31 0.73 -1.98
N LYS A 24 6.95 0.03 -0.90
CA LYS A 24 7.81 -0.96 -0.25
C LYS A 24 7.93 -2.26 -1.04
N LEU A 25 6.82 -2.77 -1.56
CA LEU A 25 6.75 -4.07 -2.24
C LEU A 25 7.06 -3.98 -3.74
N VAL A 26 6.64 -2.90 -4.41
CA VAL A 26 6.76 -2.78 -5.86
C VAL A 26 7.97 -1.92 -6.23
N SER A 27 7.97 -0.64 -5.85
CA SER A 27 9.04 0.29 -6.20
C SER A 27 8.93 1.59 -5.42
N ARG A 28 10.03 2.04 -4.81
CA ARG A 28 10.10 3.30 -4.04
C ARG A 28 9.90 4.57 -4.87
N PHE A 29 9.92 4.46 -6.20
CA PHE A 29 9.75 5.56 -7.15
C PHE A 29 8.47 5.44 -7.98
N ALA A 30 7.55 4.57 -7.57
CA ALA A 30 6.27 4.46 -8.26
C ALA A 30 5.51 5.78 -8.21
N GLN A 31 4.95 6.19 -9.35
CA GLN A 31 4.08 7.36 -9.48
C GLN A 31 2.60 6.96 -9.40
N ASP A 32 2.29 5.72 -9.76
CA ASP A 32 0.96 5.11 -9.68
C ASP A 32 0.87 4.14 -8.51
N PHE A 33 -0.29 4.14 -7.85
CA PHE A 33 -0.54 3.34 -6.66
C PHE A 33 -1.81 2.51 -6.83
N LEU A 34 -1.78 1.32 -6.24
CA LEU A 34 -2.92 0.41 -6.17
C LEU A 34 -3.33 0.23 -4.71
N CYS A 35 -4.62 0.02 -4.48
CA CYS A 35 -5.12 -0.37 -3.15
C CYS A 35 -4.62 -1.78 -2.82
N ILE A 36 -4.62 -2.13 -1.53
CA ILE A 36 -4.22 -3.47 -1.07
C ILE A 36 -4.95 -4.61 -1.80
N ASP A 37 -6.20 -4.40 -2.21
CA ASP A 37 -6.99 -5.41 -2.91
C ASP A 37 -6.48 -5.63 -4.35
N CYS A 38 -6.36 -4.54 -5.13
CA CYS A 38 -5.80 -4.58 -6.48
C CYS A 38 -4.34 -5.03 -6.49
N LEU A 39 -3.57 -4.63 -5.48
CA LEU A 39 -2.19 -5.07 -5.29
C LEU A 39 -2.14 -6.58 -4.99
N GLY A 40 -3.05 -7.08 -4.15
CA GLY A 40 -3.18 -8.50 -3.83
C GLY A 40 -3.52 -9.36 -5.04
N VAL A 41 -4.42 -8.87 -5.91
CA VAL A 41 -4.73 -9.50 -7.20
C VAL A 41 -3.51 -9.49 -8.12
N LYS A 42 -2.81 -8.35 -8.23
CA LYS A 42 -1.60 -8.21 -9.06
C LYS A 42 -0.46 -9.11 -8.60
N LEU A 43 -0.29 -9.29 -7.30
CA LEU A 43 0.73 -10.16 -6.69
C LEU A 43 0.27 -11.61 -6.52
N ASN A 44 -0.96 -11.95 -6.91
CA ASN A 44 -1.58 -13.27 -6.76
C ASN A 44 -1.52 -13.84 -5.32
N CYS A 45 -1.46 -12.96 -4.31
CA CYS A 45 -1.39 -13.34 -2.90
C CYS A 45 -2.66 -12.94 -2.13
N GLY A 46 -3.51 -12.09 -2.72
CA GLY A 46 -4.70 -11.54 -2.07
C GLY A 46 -4.40 -10.44 -1.05
N ARG A 47 -5.45 -9.98 -0.37
CA ARG A 47 -5.42 -8.84 0.56
C ARG A 47 -4.75 -9.18 1.90
N GLU A 48 -5.03 -10.37 2.43
CA GLU A 48 -4.64 -10.76 3.79
C GLU A 48 -3.12 -10.70 4.10
N PRO A 49 -2.22 -11.21 3.23
CA PRO A 49 -0.78 -11.11 3.50
C PRO A 49 -0.26 -9.67 3.45
N ILE A 50 -0.88 -8.80 2.63
CA ILE A 50 -0.51 -7.38 2.53
C ILE A 50 -0.91 -6.65 3.82
N GLU A 51 -2.09 -6.92 4.36
CA GLU A 51 -2.51 -6.36 5.65
C GLU A 51 -1.60 -6.80 6.80
N LYS A 52 -1.21 -8.09 6.84
CA LYS A 52 -0.25 -8.60 7.82
C LYS A 52 1.11 -7.87 7.73
N LEU A 53 1.58 -7.58 6.53
CA LEU A 53 2.82 -6.82 6.32
C LEU A 53 2.70 -5.37 6.81
N ILE A 54 1.59 -4.69 6.50
CA ILE A 54 1.32 -3.33 6.99
C ILE A 54 1.36 -3.31 8.53
N GLN A 55 0.63 -4.23 9.16
CA GLN A 55 0.62 -4.36 10.62
C GLN A 55 2.02 -4.65 11.18
N HIS A 56 2.77 -5.54 10.54
CA HIS A 56 4.14 -5.87 10.94
C HIS A 56 5.06 -4.65 10.87
N TYR A 57 5.02 -3.87 9.79
CA TYR A 57 5.85 -2.67 9.65
C TYR A 57 5.45 -1.56 10.62
N ARG A 58 4.15 -1.41 10.87
CA ARG A 58 3.61 -0.45 11.84
C ARG A 58 3.99 -0.84 13.27
N ALA A 59 3.90 -2.13 13.62
CA ALA A 59 4.33 -2.66 14.91
C ALA A 59 5.86 -2.57 15.10
N SER A 60 6.64 -2.77 14.03
CA SER A 60 8.09 -2.65 14.07
C SER A 60 8.57 -1.21 14.32
N GLY A 61 7.79 -0.20 13.94
CA GLY A 61 8.10 1.22 14.18
C GLY A 61 9.34 1.77 13.44
N LYS A 62 10.07 0.91 12.71
CA LYS A 62 11.29 1.27 11.96
C LYS A 62 11.02 1.79 10.55
N CYS A 63 9.85 1.52 9.97
CA CYS A 63 9.54 1.98 8.62
C CYS A 63 8.98 3.39 8.64
N VAL A 64 9.79 4.36 8.21
CA VAL A 64 9.42 5.77 8.06
C VAL A 64 8.20 6.01 7.16
N LEU A 65 7.88 5.05 6.29
CA LEU A 65 6.71 5.09 5.40
C LEU A 65 5.39 4.83 6.14
N PHE A 66 5.42 4.16 7.30
CA PHE A 66 4.26 3.78 8.11
C PHE A 66 4.23 4.53 9.46
N ARG A 67 4.93 5.68 9.55
CA ARG A 67 4.98 6.54 10.74
C ARG A 67 3.84 7.55 10.77
#